data_AF-A0A2A2ZM18-F1
#
_entry.id   AF-A0A2A2ZM18-F1
#
_cell.length_a   1.000
_cell.length_b   1.000
_cell.length_c   1.000
_cell.angle_alpha   90.00
_cell.angle_beta   90.00
_cell.angle_gamma   90.00
#
_symmetry.space_group_name_H-M   'P 1'
#
loop_
_entity.id
_entity.type
_entity.pdbx_description
1 polymer ?
#
loop_
_entity_poly.entity_id
_entity_poly.type
_entity_poly.pdbx_seq_one_letter_code
_entity_poly.pdbx_strand_id
1 'polypeptide(L)' 'MRTTVTIDDALLAEAAELTGVTESVALLRQGLQTLVRVESARRLAALGGTDRKASVGPRRRTPADDSR' A
#
# COMPACT_ATOMS: atom_id res chain seq x y z
N MET A 1 2.81 -19.01 13.22
CA MET A 1 2.66 -20.21 12.36
C MET A 1 3.88 -20.30 11.46
N ARG A 2 4.43 -21.50 11.23
CA ARG A 2 5.50 -21.74 10.25
C ARG A 2 4.91 -22.55 9.11
N THR A 3 5.13 -22.09 7.88
CA THR A 3 4.56 -22.66 6.67
C THR A 3 5.65 -22.70 5.61
N THR A 4 5.68 -23.78 4.82
CA THR A 4 6.54 -23.91 3.65
C THR A 4 5.69 -23.62 2.41
N VAL A 5 6.20 -22.78 1.52
CA VAL A 5 5.51 -22.36 0.29
C VAL A 5 6.49 -22.47 -0.87
N THR A 6 6.02 -22.97 -2.01
CA THR A 6 6.78 -23.01 -3.26
C THR A 6 6.44 -21.75 -4.07
N ILE A 7 7.47 -21.03 -4.51
CA ILE A 7 7.36 -19.75 -5.19
C ILE A 7 8.33 -19.76 -6.37
N ASP A 8 7.97 -19.07 -7.45
CA ASP A 8 8.85 -18.86 -8.59
C ASP A 8 10.05 -17.97 -8.19
N ASP A 9 11.26 -18.46 -8.43
CA ASP A 9 12.51 -17.77 -8.09
C ASP A 9 12.66 -16.45 -8.88
N ALA A 10 12.18 -16.40 -10.12
CA ALA A 10 12.23 -15.18 -10.93
C ALA A 10 11.35 -14.08 -10.33
N LEU A 11 10.15 -14.45 -9.86
CA LEU A 11 9.25 -13.52 -9.17
C LEU A 11 9.85 -13.02 -7.86
N LEU A 12 10.49 -13.91 -7.09
CA LEU A 12 11.11 -13.54 -5.82
C LEU A 12 12.29 -12.59 -6.04
N ALA A 13 13.11 -12.84 -7.08
CA ALA A 13 14.22 -11.98 -7.46
C ALA A 13 13.74 -10.60 -7.91
N GLU A 14 12.77 -10.53 -8.82
CA GLU A 14 12.20 -9.26 -9.29
C GLU A 14 11.62 -8.44 -8.13
N ALA A 15 10.86 -9.07 -7.24
CA ALA A 15 10.29 -8.40 -6.09
C ALA A 15 11.37 -7.91 -5.10
N ALA A 16 12.46 -8.66 -4.91
CA ALA A 16 13.59 -8.23 -4.09
C ALA A 16 14.32 -7.03 -4.71
N GLU A 17 14.53 -7.02 -6.03
CA GLU A 17 15.16 -5.90 -6.75
C GLU A 17 14.30 -4.63 -6.66
N LEU A 18 12.99 -4.74 -6.91
CA LEU A 18 12.07 -3.59 -6.91
C LEU A 18 11.84 -3.01 -5.51
N THR A 19 11.83 -3.85 -4.47
CA THR A 19 11.54 -3.41 -3.09
C THR A 19 12.79 -3.14 -2.26
N GLY A 20 13.96 -3.62 -2.69
CA GLY A 20 15.19 -3.62 -1.92
C GLY A 20 15.20 -4.60 -0.74
N VAL A 21 14.18 -5.45 -0.60
CA VAL A 21 14.07 -6.41 0.51
C VAL A 21 14.67 -7.76 0.09
N THR A 22 15.79 -8.11 0.71
CA THR A 22 16.55 -9.33 0.37
C THR A 22 16.11 -10.56 1.16
N GLU A 23 15.48 -10.39 2.32
CA GLU A 23 15.00 -11.51 3.14
C GLU A 23 13.63 -12.00 2.63
N SER A 24 13.58 -13.24 2.12
CA SER A 24 12.37 -13.80 1.51
C SER A 24 11.14 -13.80 2.43
N VAL A 25 11.33 -14.02 3.74
CA VAL A 25 10.25 -13.99 4.73
C VAL A 25 9.71 -12.58 4.93
N ALA A 26 10.60 -11.58 4.97
CA ALA A 26 10.22 -10.17 5.07
C ALA A 26 9.46 -9.73 3.80
N LEU A 27 9.95 -10.13 2.62
CA LEU A 27 9.33 -9.86 1.34
C LEU A 27 7.92 -10.47 1.25
N LEU A 28 7.75 -11.72 1.66
CA LEU A 28 6.45 -12.38 1.70
C LEU A 28 5.47 -11.70 2.68
N ARG A 29 5.95 -11.35 3.87
CA ARG A 29 5.14 -10.63 4.86
C ARG A 29 4.68 -9.29 4.30
N GLN A 30 5.58 -8.54 3.65
CA GLN A 30 5.28 -7.25 3.05
C GLN A 30 4.29 -7.40 1.88
N GLY A 31 4.45 -8.43 1.04
CA GLY A 31 3.51 -8.74 -0.04
C GLY A 31 2.10 -9.01 0.48
N LEU A 32 1.96 -9.86 1.51
CA LEU A 32 0.67 -10.14 2.14
C LEU A 32 0.04 -8.90 2.77
N GLN A 33 0.83 -8.10 3.50
CA GLN A 33 0.35 -6.84 4.06
C GLN A 33 -0.11 -5.87 2.97
N THR A 34 0.60 -5.81 1.85
CA THR A 34 0.24 -4.96 0.71
C THR A 34 -1.07 -5.41 0.08
N LEU A 35 -1.27 -6.72 -0.13
CA LEU A 35 -2.53 -7.27 -0.62
C LEU A 35 -3.71 -6.90 0.29
N VAL A 36 -3.53 -7.03 1.61
CA VAL A 36 -4.55 -6.62 2.59
C VAL A 36 -4.87 -5.13 2.47
N ARG A 37 -3.86 -4.27 2.32
CA ARG A 37 -4.07 -2.82 2.15
C ARG A 37 -4.84 -2.51 0.87
N VAL A 38 -4.47 -3.13 -0.26
CA VAL A 38 -5.14 -2.92 -1.55
C VAL A 38 -6.61 -3.32 -1.48
N GLU A 39 -6.91 -4.50 -0.96
CA GLU A 39 -8.29 -4.97 -0.85
C GLU A 39 -9.11 -4.18 0.16
N SER A 40 -8.48 -3.75 1.27
CA SER A 40 -9.12 -2.85 2.23
C SER A 40 -9.45 -1.50 1.59
N ALA A 41 -8.54 -0.92 0.82
CA ALA A 41 -8.78 0.34 0.12
C ALA A 41 -9.92 0.21 -0.90
N ARG A 42 -9.97 -0.89 -1.67
CA ARG A 42 -11.08 -1.18 -2.60
C ARG A 42 -12.42 -1.25 -1.88
N ARG A 43 -12.48 -1.98 -0.76
CA ARG A 43 -13.69 -2.09 0.07
C ARG A 43 -14.12 -0.74 0.64
N LEU A 44 -13.18 0.05 1.15
CA LEU A 44 -13.46 1.40 1.67
C LEU A 44 -13.96 2.35 0.57
N ALA A 45 -13.36 2.31 -0.62
CA ALA A 45 -13.83 3.11 -1.74
C ALA A 45 -15.26 2.72 -2.16
N ALA A 46 -15.59 1.43 -2.13
CA ALA A 46 -16.94 0.94 -2.43
C ALA A 46 -18.00 1.40 -1.42
N LEU A 47 -17.61 1.76 -0.19
CA LEU A 47 -18.53 2.38 0.77
C LEU A 47 -18.91 3.82 0.37
N GLY A 48 -18.25 4.43 -0.61
CA GLY A 48 -18.68 5.72 -1.17
C GLY A 48 -18.66 6.89 -0.19
N GLY A 49 -17.84 6.83 0.86
CA GLY A 49 -17.77 7.90 1.86
C GLY A 49 -19.00 8.00 2.76
N THR A 50 -19.74 6.91 2.97
CA THR A 50 -20.94 6.88 3.83
C THR A 50 -20.68 7.10 5.32
N ASP A 51 -19.42 7.25 5.74
CA ASP A 51 -19.10 7.57 7.13
C ASP A 51 -19.54 9.00 7.46
N ARG A 52 -20.65 9.11 8.20
CA ARG A 52 -21.24 10.39 8.63
C ARG A 52 -20.31 11.23 9.52
N LYS A 53 -19.32 10.61 10.15
CA LYS A 53 -18.36 11.30 11.03
C LYS A 53 -17.06 11.68 10.32
N ALA A 54 -16.87 11.25 9.08
CA ALA A 54 -15.68 11.60 8.33
C ALA A 54 -15.63 13.11 8.06
N SER A 55 -14.49 13.73 8.38
CA SER A 55 -14.22 15.13 8.04
C SER A 55 -13.14 15.20 6.96
N VAL A 56 -13.28 16.16 6.05
CA VAL A 56 -12.30 16.39 4.99
C VAL A 56 -11.05 17.02 5.61
N GLY A 57 -9.86 16.47 5.31
CA GLY A 57 -8.58 17.05 5.71
C GLY A 57 -8.32 18.42 5.04
N PRO A 58 -7.44 19.26 5.59
CA PRO A 58 -7.17 20.59 5.05
C PRO A 58 -6.68 20.52 3.60
N ARG A 59 -7.26 21.36 2.73
CA ARG A 59 -6.80 21.49 1.33
C ARG A 59 -5.47 22.24 1.30
N ARG A 60 -4.45 21.67 0.65
CA ARG A 60 -3.22 22.40 0.33
C ARG A 60 -3.57 23.47 -0.70
N ARG A 61 -3.60 24.74 -0.27
CA ARG A 61 -3.61 25.90 -1.17
C ARG A 61 -2.15 26.33 -1.35
N THR A 62 -1.65 26.33 -2.58
CA THR A 62 -0.43 27.06 -2.91
C THR A 62 -0.69 28.53 -2.57
N PRO A 63 0.14 29.21 -1.78
CA PRO A 63 -0.03 30.63 -1.53
C PRO A 63 -0.04 31.34 -2.90
N ALA A 64 -0.99 32.27 -3.08
CA ALA A 64 -1.02 33.10 -4.27
C ALA A 64 0.35 33.81 -4.36
N ASP A 65 1.03 33.65 -5.48
CA ASP A 65 2.25 34.37 -5.78
C ASP A 65 1.91 35.85 -5.90
N ASP A 66 2.04 36.56 -4.78
CA ASP A 66 1.79 38.00 -4.68
C ASP A 66 3.12 38.74 -4.86
N SER A 67 3.75 38.52 -6.01
CA SER A 67 4.89 39.29 -6.47
C SER A 67 4.44 40.34 -7.49
N ARG A 68 3.93 41.48 -6.99
CA ARG A 68 3.68 42.72 -7.74
C ARG A 68 4.20 43.94 -7.01
#